data_AF-A0A9Q0NYZ6-F1
#
_entry.id   AF-A0A9Q0NYZ6-F1
#
_cell.length_a   1.000
_cell.length_b   1.000
_cell.length_c   1.000
_cell.angle_alpha   90.00
_cell.angle_beta   90.00
_cell.angle_gamma   90.00
#
_symmetry.space_group_name_H-M   'P 1'
#
loop_
_entity.id
_entity.type
_entity.pdbx_description
1 polymer ?
#
loop_
_entity_poly.entity_id
_entity_poly.type
_entity_poly.pdbx_seq_one_letter_code
_entity_poly.pdbx_strand_id
1 'polypeptide(L)'
;MGIRRPKIGPLEQKKSTGKTPVLDVGAFSKIKSGKIKVVCGVQRFTANGAEFVDGQVENFDSVILATGYRNNVASWLKEDSFFNDKEGYPRNPFPDNWKGKNGLYSVGFARSGLLGSSIDAQRVAEDIARQWSSETKHLRIES
;
A
#
# COMPACT_ATOMS: atom_id res chain seq x y z
N MET A 1 -28.96 0.55 4.36
CA MET A 1 -27.91 -0.51 4.32
C MET A 1 -27.13 -0.33 3.03
N GLY A 2 -25.82 -0.12 3.10
CA GLY A 2 -24.98 0.21 1.94
C GLY A 2 -23.62 0.77 2.38
N ILE A 3 -22.80 1.19 1.41
CA ILE A 3 -21.49 1.80 1.71
C ILE A 3 -21.71 3.15 2.39
N ARG A 4 -21.16 3.33 3.60
CA ARG A 4 -21.20 4.62 4.30
C ARG A 4 -20.31 5.62 3.56
N ARG A 5 -20.87 6.79 3.23
CA ARG A 5 -20.10 7.88 2.62
C ARG A 5 -19.01 8.36 3.60
N PRO A 6 -17.73 8.39 3.21
CA PRO A 6 -16.68 8.95 4.05
C PRO A 6 -16.92 10.44 4.36
N LYS A 7 -16.45 10.90 5.53
CA LYS A 7 -16.51 12.32 5.93
C LYS A 7 -15.50 13.19 5.16
N ILE A 8 -14.38 12.58 4.74
CA ILE A 8 -13.29 13.24 4.02
C ILE A 8 -13.31 12.84 2.54
N GLY A 9 -12.82 13.73 1.68
CA GLY A 9 -12.78 13.51 0.24
C GLY A 9 -11.81 12.39 -0.17
N PRO A 10 -11.97 11.79 -1.36
CA PRO A 10 -11.13 10.67 -1.83
C PRO A 10 -9.64 11.04 -1.92
N LEU A 11 -9.31 12.26 -2.35
CA LEU A 11 -7.93 12.74 -2.43
C LEU A 11 -7.31 12.93 -1.04
N GLU A 12 -8.09 13.49 -0.11
CA GLU A 12 -7.67 13.69 1.28
C GLU A 12 -7.51 12.34 2.02
N GLN A 13 -8.41 11.40 1.78
CA GLN A 13 -8.31 10.03 2.29
C GLN A 13 -7.05 9.34 1.77
N LYS A 14 -6.73 9.49 0.47
CA LYS A 14 -5.50 8.94 -0.11
C LYS A 14 -4.25 9.54 0.55
N LYS A 15 -4.21 10.87 0.74
CA LYS A 15 -3.10 11.55 1.39
C LYS A 15 -2.91 11.14 2.85
N SER A 16 -3.99 11.02 3.62
CA SER A 16 -3.94 10.72 5.05
C SER A 16 -3.72 9.23 5.36
N THR A 17 -4.28 8.33 4.56
CA THR A 17 -4.24 6.88 4.86
C THR A 17 -3.36 6.06 3.91
N GLY A 18 -2.91 6.65 2.79
CA GLY A 18 -2.24 5.93 1.71
C GLY A 18 -3.17 4.96 0.94
N LYS A 19 -4.44 4.81 1.35
CA LYS A 19 -5.40 3.90 0.71
C LYS A 19 -6.02 4.56 -0.51
N THR A 20 -5.96 3.88 -1.65
CA THR A 20 -6.66 4.31 -2.85
C THR A 20 -8.16 4.12 -2.65
N PRO A 21 -8.99 5.16 -2.87
CA PRO A 21 -10.44 5.02 -2.85
C PRO A 21 -10.92 3.94 -3.82
N VAL A 22 -12.05 3.31 -3.49
CA VAL A 22 -12.65 2.28 -4.36
C VAL A 22 -13.14 2.94 -5.64
N LEU A 23 -12.68 2.43 -6.78
CA LEU A 23 -13.23 2.74 -8.10
C LEU A 23 -14.40 1.80 -8.36
N ASP A 24 -15.61 2.36 -8.43
CA ASP A 24 -16.81 1.59 -8.75
C ASP A 24 -17.04 1.52 -10.26
N VAL A 25 -17.21 0.30 -10.77
CA VAL A 25 -17.59 0.02 -12.17
C VAL A 25 -18.93 -0.70 -12.28
N GLY A 26 -19.77 -0.63 -11.22
CA GLY A 26 -21.12 -1.22 -11.19
C GLY A 26 -21.43 -2.08 -9.96
N ALA A 27 -20.49 -2.23 -9.02
CA ALA A 27 -20.74 -2.90 -7.75
C ALA A 27 -21.74 -2.13 -6.90
N PHE A 28 -21.68 -0.79 -6.90
CA PHE A 28 -22.63 0.04 -6.17
C PHE A 28 -24.08 -0.14 -6.66
N SER A 29 -24.27 -0.27 -7.97
CA SER A 29 -25.59 -0.58 -8.55
C SER A 29 -26.11 -1.95 -8.08
N LYS A 30 -25.24 -2.97 -8.07
CA LYS A 30 -25.58 -4.30 -7.55
C LYS A 30 -25.94 -4.27 -6.06
N ILE A 31 -25.23 -3.48 -5.25
CA ILE A 31 -25.57 -3.25 -3.83
C ILE A 31 -26.96 -2.61 -3.71
N LYS A 32 -27.24 -1.54 -4.47
CA LYS A 32 -28.55 -0.87 -4.44
C LYS A 32 -29.69 -1.80 -4.86
N SER A 33 -29.46 -2.68 -5.83
CA SER A 33 -30.46 -3.65 -6.30
C SER A 33 -30.62 -4.87 -5.39
N GLY A 34 -29.83 -5.01 -4.32
CA GLY A 34 -29.86 -6.17 -3.42
C GLY A 34 -29.11 -7.41 -3.94
N LYS A 35 -28.55 -7.37 -5.16
CA LYS A 35 -27.72 -8.46 -5.71
C LYS A 35 -26.41 -8.68 -4.95
N ILE A 36 -25.93 -7.65 -4.24
CA ILE A 36 -24.81 -7.76 -3.29
C ILE A 36 -25.31 -7.25 -1.93
N LYS A 37 -25.33 -8.13 -0.93
CA LYS A 37 -25.68 -7.77 0.44
C LYS A 37 -24.42 -7.31 1.20
N VAL A 38 -24.47 -6.10 1.75
CA VAL A 38 -23.43 -5.62 2.67
C VAL A 38 -23.81 -6.09 4.07
N VAL A 39 -22.95 -6.90 4.68
CA VAL A 39 -23.14 -7.51 6.00
C VAL A 39 -22.09 -6.99 6.99
N CYS A 40 -22.29 -7.27 8.27
CA CYS A 40 -21.33 -6.94 9.32
C CYS A 40 -20.08 -7.83 9.23
N GLY A 41 -19.07 -7.55 10.06
CA GLY A 41 -17.86 -8.37 10.11
C GLY A 41 -18.18 -9.84 10.42
N VAL A 42 -17.37 -10.74 9.87
CA VAL A 42 -17.45 -12.17 10.20
C VAL A 42 -16.91 -12.37 11.61
N GLN A 43 -17.70 -13.01 12.48
CA GLN A 43 -17.29 -13.41 13.82
C GLN A 43 -16.59 -14.77 13.80
N ARG A 44 -17.14 -15.74 13.07
CA ARG A 44 -16.52 -17.06 12.85
C ARG A 44 -17.08 -17.73 11.60
N PHE A 45 -16.33 -18.70 11.06
CA PHE A 45 -16.84 -19.63 10.07
C PHE A 45 -17.64 -20.75 10.76
N THR A 46 -18.65 -21.24 10.05
CA THR A 46 -19.40 -22.45 10.41
C THR A 46 -19.03 -23.56 9.42
N ALA A 47 -19.57 -24.77 9.59
CA ALA A 47 -19.31 -25.87 8.67
C ALA A 47 -19.67 -25.54 7.21
N ASN A 48 -20.73 -24.74 7.00
CA ASN A 48 -21.29 -24.46 5.68
C ASN A 48 -21.39 -22.94 5.37
N GLY A 49 -20.72 -22.07 6.14
CA GLY A 49 -20.91 -20.63 6.01
C GLY A 49 -20.22 -19.79 7.08
N ALA A 50 -20.89 -18.74 7.54
CA ALA A 50 -20.34 -17.79 8.52
C ALA A 50 -21.40 -17.23 9.47
N GLU A 51 -20.98 -16.95 10.70
CA GLU A 51 -21.71 -16.13 11.67
C GLU A 51 -21.12 -14.72 11.65
N PHE A 52 -21.99 -13.71 11.60
CA PHE A 52 -21.63 -12.30 11.63
C PHE A 52 -21.72 -11.75 13.05
N VAL A 53 -21.04 -10.61 13.31
CA VAL A 53 -21.00 -9.98 14.65
C VAL A 53 -22.36 -9.54 15.22
N ASP A 54 -23.42 -9.53 14.41
CA ASP A 54 -24.79 -9.27 14.84
C ASP A 54 -25.58 -10.56 15.17
N GLY A 55 -24.91 -11.72 15.18
CA GLY A 55 -25.47 -13.04 15.45
C GLY A 55 -26.18 -13.69 14.26
N GLN A 56 -26.27 -13.03 13.10
CA GLN A 56 -26.83 -13.65 11.90
C GLN A 56 -25.91 -14.74 11.37
N VAL A 57 -26.48 -15.86 10.95
CA VAL A 57 -25.76 -16.99 10.34
C VAL A 57 -26.26 -17.19 8.93
N GLU A 58 -25.35 -17.25 7.96
CA GLU A 58 -25.67 -17.52 6.56
C GLU A 58 -24.73 -18.59 5.97
N ASN A 59 -25.28 -19.38 5.05
CA ASN A 59 -24.53 -20.42 4.33
C ASN A 59 -23.86 -19.84 3.08
N PHE A 60 -22.65 -20.32 2.77
CA PHE A 60 -21.88 -19.92 1.59
C PHE A 60 -21.16 -21.12 0.98
N ASP A 61 -21.27 -21.29 -0.34
CA ASP A 61 -20.54 -22.35 -1.07
C ASP A 61 -19.05 -22.03 -1.24
N SER A 62 -18.67 -20.75 -1.11
CA SER A 62 -17.31 -20.28 -1.34
C SER A 62 -17.00 -19.01 -0.56
N VAL A 63 -15.75 -18.88 -0.12
CA VAL A 63 -15.23 -17.72 0.60
C VAL A 63 -14.00 -17.18 -0.13
N ILE A 64 -14.00 -15.87 -0.41
CA ILE A 64 -12.87 -15.17 -1.04
C ILE A 64 -12.29 -14.17 -0.04
N LEU A 65 -11.05 -14.37 0.37
CA LEU A 65 -10.33 -13.46 1.26
C LEU A 65 -9.70 -12.30 0.47
N ALA A 66 -10.49 -11.28 0.18
CA ALA A 66 -10.05 -10.05 -0.49
C ALA A 66 -9.49 -8.99 0.50
N THR A 67 -8.65 -9.40 1.46
CA THR A 67 -8.18 -8.55 2.57
C THR A 67 -6.93 -7.71 2.25
N GLY A 68 -6.42 -7.81 1.01
CA GLY A 68 -5.25 -7.08 0.52
C GLY A 68 -3.93 -7.76 0.89
N TYR A 69 -2.82 -7.02 0.71
CA TYR A 69 -1.46 -7.52 0.94
C TYR A 69 -0.73 -6.71 2.02
N ARG A 70 0.22 -7.37 2.68
CA ARG A 70 1.25 -6.71 3.51
C ARG A 70 2.60 -6.96 2.86
N ASN A 71 3.46 -5.94 2.82
CA ASN A 71 4.85 -6.16 2.44
C ASN A 71 5.58 -6.89 3.58
N ASN A 72 6.70 -7.53 3.28
CA ASN A 72 7.52 -8.27 4.24
C ASN A 72 8.97 -7.77 4.27
N VAL A 73 9.24 -6.52 3.88
CA VAL A 73 10.61 -6.00 3.72
C VAL A 73 11.44 -6.20 4.99
N ALA A 74 10.87 -5.87 6.15
CA ALA A 74 11.52 -6.03 7.46
C ALA A 74 11.88 -7.48 7.82
N SER A 75 11.33 -8.49 7.13
CA SER A 75 11.65 -9.90 7.39
C SER A 75 12.94 -10.39 6.71
N TRP A 76 13.38 -9.72 5.65
CA TRP A 76 14.52 -10.15 4.84
C TRP A 76 15.61 -9.09 4.70
N LEU A 77 15.23 -7.80 4.69
CA LEU A 77 16.18 -6.71 4.68
C LEU A 77 16.70 -6.47 6.09
N LYS A 78 17.92 -6.91 6.38
CA LYS A 78 18.59 -6.71 7.67
C LYS A 78 19.18 -5.30 7.77
N GLU A 79 18.30 -4.31 7.80
CA GLU A 79 18.66 -2.91 7.93
C GLU A 79 17.64 -2.22 8.85
N ASP A 80 18.13 -1.52 9.86
CA ASP A 80 17.29 -1.08 10.98
C ASP A 80 16.81 0.38 10.86
N SER A 81 17.45 1.19 10.02
CA SER A 81 17.27 2.66 10.00
C SER A 81 16.42 3.19 8.85
N PHE A 82 16.18 2.41 7.80
CA PHE A 82 15.49 2.84 6.60
C PHE A 82 14.02 2.42 6.60
N PHE A 83 13.70 1.17 6.94
CA PHE A 83 12.33 0.65 7.01
C PHE A 83 11.83 0.51 8.46
N ASN A 84 10.52 0.69 8.66
CA ASN A 84 9.85 0.45 9.94
C ASN A 84 9.47 -1.03 10.08
N ASP A 85 9.86 -1.66 11.18
CA ASP A 85 9.63 -3.09 11.47
C ASP A 85 8.15 -3.48 11.55
N LYS A 86 7.26 -2.55 11.94
CA LYS A 86 5.84 -2.85 12.10
C LYS A 86 5.06 -2.86 10.80
N GLU A 87 5.38 -1.93 9.89
CA GLU A 87 4.61 -1.76 8.64
C GLU A 87 5.40 -2.05 7.37
N GLY A 88 6.73 -2.20 7.49
CA GLY A 88 7.64 -2.45 6.36
C GLY A 88 7.65 -1.34 5.31
N TYR A 89 7.43 -0.10 5.73
CA TYR A 89 7.58 1.10 4.90
C TYR A 89 8.80 1.92 5.32
N PRO A 90 9.37 2.73 4.42
CA PRO A 90 10.41 3.68 4.78
C PRO A 90 9.98 4.57 5.95
N ARG A 91 10.91 4.85 6.87
CA ARG A 91 10.65 5.68 8.05
C ARG A 91 10.41 7.14 7.67
N ASN A 92 11.10 7.63 6.64
CA ASN A 92 10.88 8.98 6.12
C ASN A 92 9.61 9.01 5.26
N PRO A 93 8.76 10.03 5.41
CA PRO A 93 7.59 10.19 4.57
C PRO A 93 7.98 10.67 3.16
N PHE A 94 7.03 10.54 2.22
CA PHE A 94 7.13 11.20 0.93
C PHE A 94 7.27 12.73 1.11
N PRO A 95 8.16 13.40 0.36
CA PRO A 95 8.88 12.89 -0.80
C PRO A 95 10.26 12.28 -0.52
N ASP A 96 10.72 12.22 0.72
CA ASP A 96 12.11 11.87 1.07
C ASP A 96 12.27 10.41 1.55
N ASN A 97 11.31 9.56 1.20
CA ASN A 97 11.26 8.13 1.53
C ASN A 97 12.25 7.26 0.72
N TRP A 98 12.87 7.81 -0.33
CA TRP A 98 13.51 7.05 -1.40
C TRP A 98 14.98 6.70 -1.17
N LYS A 99 15.71 7.43 -0.31
CA LYS A 99 17.17 7.26 -0.11
C LYS A 99 17.51 6.69 1.26
N GLY A 100 18.14 5.52 1.26
CA GLY A 100 18.76 4.89 2.42
C GLY A 100 20.27 5.12 2.47
N LYS A 101 20.95 4.37 3.34
CA LYS A 101 22.42 4.38 3.45
C LYS A 101 23.05 3.35 2.51
N ASN A 102 24.35 3.47 2.25
CA ASN A 102 25.15 2.45 1.55
C ASN A 102 24.58 2.05 0.17
N GLY A 103 24.08 3.01 -0.60
CA GLY A 103 23.52 2.76 -1.93
C GLY A 103 22.15 2.05 -1.95
N LEU A 104 21.49 1.91 -0.80
CA LEU A 104 20.14 1.37 -0.70
C LEU A 104 19.09 2.43 -1.04
N TYR A 105 18.11 2.06 -1.86
CA TYR A 105 17.00 2.94 -2.25
C TYR A 105 15.65 2.25 -2.08
N SER A 106 14.58 3.02 -1.95
CA SER A 106 13.20 2.54 -2.00
C SER A 106 12.42 3.25 -3.10
N VAL A 107 11.64 2.50 -3.86
CA VAL A 107 10.81 3.03 -4.96
C VAL A 107 9.40 2.46 -4.83
N GLY A 108 8.40 3.34 -4.79
CA GLY A 108 6.98 2.94 -4.76
C GLY A 108 6.45 2.54 -3.38
N PHE A 109 7.26 2.68 -2.33
CA PHE A 109 6.85 2.41 -0.95
C PHE A 109 6.14 3.60 -0.29
N ALA A 110 6.12 4.78 -0.91
CA ALA A 110 5.45 5.99 -0.42
C ALA A 110 3.92 5.88 -0.28
N ARG A 111 3.29 4.81 -0.80
CA ARG A 111 1.82 4.67 -0.93
C ARG A 111 1.15 5.80 -1.74
N SER A 112 1.93 6.57 -2.47
CA SER A 112 1.50 7.68 -3.34
C SER A 112 1.03 7.23 -4.74
N GLY A 113 0.98 5.92 -4.99
CA GLY A 113 0.56 5.35 -6.27
C GLY A 113 1.63 5.44 -7.36
N LEU A 114 1.21 5.32 -8.61
CA LEU A 114 2.11 5.29 -9.78
C LEU A 114 2.94 6.58 -9.90
N LEU A 115 2.32 7.74 -9.69
CA LEU A 115 3.02 9.04 -9.72
C LEU A 115 4.10 9.15 -8.63
N GLY A 116 3.80 8.69 -7.41
CA GLY A 116 4.82 8.66 -6.36
C GLY A 116 5.97 7.73 -6.71
N SER A 117 5.67 6.59 -7.30
CA SER A 117 6.68 5.61 -7.74
C SER A 117 7.58 6.17 -8.84
N SER A 118 7.03 6.94 -9.79
CA SER A 118 7.82 7.59 -10.84
C SER A 118 8.73 8.69 -10.27
N ILE A 119 8.25 9.45 -9.29
CA ILE A 119 9.05 10.49 -8.62
C ILE A 119 10.20 9.84 -7.85
N ASP A 120 9.93 8.78 -7.07
CA ASP A 120 10.96 8.02 -6.37
C ASP A 120 12.02 7.50 -7.36
N ALA A 121 11.58 6.86 -8.45
CA ALA A 121 12.47 6.29 -9.47
C ALA A 121 13.37 7.34 -10.13
N GLN A 122 12.81 8.51 -10.45
CA GLN A 122 13.58 9.61 -11.03
C GLN A 122 14.66 10.11 -10.05
N ARG A 123 14.30 10.30 -8.77
CA ARG A 123 15.26 10.75 -7.75
C ARG A 123 16.40 9.75 -7.55
N VAL A 124 16.08 8.45 -7.53
CA VAL A 124 17.09 7.38 -7.46
C VAL A 124 18.03 7.44 -8.67
N ALA A 125 17.49 7.56 -9.88
CA ALA A 125 18.29 7.63 -11.10
C ALA A 125 19.23 8.85 -11.11
N GLU A 126 18.72 10.03 -10.69
CA GLU A 126 19.53 11.24 -10.57
C GLU A 126 20.66 11.09 -9.55
N ASP A 127 20.40 10.45 -8.42
CA ASP A 127 21.40 10.24 -7.36
C ASP A 127 22.50 9.27 -7.82
N ILE A 128 22.14 8.16 -8.47
CA ILE A 128 23.09 7.21 -9.06
C ILE A 128 23.95 7.91 -10.12
N ALA A 129 23.34 8.68 -11.02
CA ALA A 129 24.07 9.40 -12.06
C ALA A 129 25.08 10.42 -11.48
N ARG A 130 24.71 11.11 -10.40
CA ARG A 130 25.62 12.02 -9.68
C ARG A 130 26.79 11.28 -9.05
N GLN A 131 26.54 10.16 -8.37
CA GLN A 131 27.59 9.35 -7.74
C GLN A 131 28.58 8.82 -8.79
N TRP A 132 28.08 8.27 -9.90
CA TRP A 132 28.92 7.81 -11.01
C TRP A 132 29.79 8.93 -11.59
N SER A 133 29.20 10.12 -11.76
CA SER A 133 29.93 11.28 -12.29
C SER A 133 31.01 11.79 -11.34
N SER A 134 30.82 11.69 -10.02
CA SER A 134 31.86 12.03 -9.04
C SER A 134 32.99 11.02 -8.99
N GLU A 135 32.67 9.72 -9.04
CA GLU A 135 33.68 8.64 -9.03
C GLU A 135 34.55 8.70 -10.29
N THR A 136 33.94 8.86 -11.46
CA THR A 136 34.67 8.96 -12.73
C THR A 136 35.52 10.24 -12.85
N LYS A 137 35.16 11.33 -12.16
CA LYS A 137 36.01 12.52 -12.06
C LYS A 137 37.25 12.26 -11.20
N HIS A 138 37.11 11.55 -10.08
CA HIS A 138 38.26 11.17 -9.25
C HIS A 138 39.24 10.25 -10.01
N LEU A 139 38.74 9.26 -10.75
CA LEU A 139 39.57 8.36 -11.56
C LEU A 139 40.37 9.09 -12.65
N ARG A 140 39.86 10.20 -13.19
CA ARG A 140 40.55 11.03 -14.20
C ARG A 140 41.61 11.97 -13.62
N ILE A 141 41.63 12.20 -12.31
CA ILE A 141 42.61 13.09 -11.66
C ILE A 141 43.80 12.28 -11.11
N GLU A 142 43.62 10.97 -10.91
CA GLU A 142 44.66 10.04 -10.44
C GLU A 142 45.41 9.30 -11.57
N SER A 143 45.17 9.66 -12.84
CA SER A 143 45.86 9.13 -14.03
C SER A 143 46.69 10.19 -14.74
#